data_AF-A0A0B7NYK2-F1
#
_entry.id   AF-A0A0B7NYK2-F1
#
_cell.length_a   1.000
_cell.length_b   1.000
_cell.length_c   1.000
_cell.angle_alpha   90.00
_cell.angle_beta   90.00
_cell.angle_gamma   90.00
#
_symmetry.space_group_name_H-M   'P 1'
#
loop_
_entity.id
_entity.type
_entity.pdbx_description
1 polymer ?
#
loop_
_entity_poly.entity_id
_entity_poly.type
_entity_poly.pdbx_seq_one_letter_code
_entity_poly.pdbx_strand_id
1 'polypeptide(L)'
;MDAHTLEDEFEELLAAAYRSSFGKDPTDLWLAAIASRAGTRGAVATLNQAGDLLGVSRERIRQVMARITPALQRMLRAQLGMIALTIAQYSPAAEPVGRYLAPLGLSRPTLTGEGFLNLLKLTGTSAGELIGDDLVAVDGWLVRGTQMQVTKSLPMANRQTSSFGMTTITTICHALTTPSESPDPAAVQRILRAEPTVRWFGDWLWVHKDDQGPHANRLVNTARSILSVNSPQTITSIHEGAQRLWKFRRLELLPPVEAMRAFFGNHPGFDVDGDQVRALEPLDYHEVLGGVTATMIDILKSSPLSGDGPPLAARGVPRSRNRPGHIDRMDHLRGVDAEVRPERLGASRQ
;
A
#
# COMPACT_ATOMS: atom_id res chain seq x y z
N MET A 1 37.22 -9.95 -23.35
CA MET A 1 36.41 -9.14 -24.27
C MET A 1 35.52 -8.31 -23.36
N ASP A 2 35.71 -7.01 -23.32
CA ASP A 2 34.81 -6.15 -22.55
C ASP A 2 33.42 -6.28 -23.16
N ALA A 3 32.45 -6.70 -22.35
CA ALA A 3 31.08 -6.86 -22.79
C ALA A 3 30.53 -5.47 -23.14
N HIS A 4 30.31 -5.23 -24.43
CA HIS A 4 29.77 -3.97 -24.93
C HIS A 4 28.27 -3.92 -24.59
N THR A 5 27.88 -3.02 -23.69
CA THR A 5 26.51 -2.99 -23.15
C THR A 5 25.56 -2.15 -24.00
N LEU A 6 24.25 -2.30 -23.79
CA LEU A 6 23.23 -1.43 -24.41
C LEU A 6 23.56 0.06 -24.25
N GLU A 7 24.03 0.46 -23.07
CA GLU A 7 24.36 1.84 -22.75
C GLU A 7 25.56 2.33 -23.56
N ASP A 8 26.60 1.52 -23.73
CA ASP A 8 27.75 1.85 -24.58
C ASP A 8 27.30 2.05 -26.03
N GLU A 9 26.51 1.10 -26.53
CA GLU A 9 25.96 1.11 -27.88
C GLU A 9 25.10 2.37 -28.14
N PHE A 10 24.27 2.76 -27.16
CA PHE A 10 23.45 3.96 -27.25
C PHE A 10 24.26 5.25 -27.13
N GLU A 11 25.29 5.31 -26.29
CA GLU A 11 26.15 6.49 -26.20
C GLU A 11 26.91 6.72 -27.53
N GLU A 12 27.36 5.66 -28.20
CA GLU A 12 27.92 5.75 -29.56
C GLU A 12 26.89 6.28 -30.58
N LEU A 13 25.65 5.79 -30.51
CA LEU A 13 24.57 6.27 -31.37
C LEU A 13 24.23 7.74 -31.11
N LEU A 14 24.20 8.17 -29.85
CA LEU A 14 23.97 9.56 -29.48
C LEU A 14 25.08 10.47 -30.02
N ALA A 15 26.34 10.04 -29.94
CA ALA A 15 27.46 10.78 -30.51
C ALA A 15 27.36 10.87 -32.05
N ALA A 16 27.02 9.77 -32.72
CA ALA A 16 26.83 9.73 -34.16
C ALA A 16 25.64 10.59 -34.63
N ALA A 17 24.51 10.55 -33.92
CA ALA A 17 23.34 11.38 -34.18
C ALA A 17 23.66 12.87 -33.98
N TYR A 18 24.42 13.22 -32.93
CA TYR A 18 24.89 14.58 -32.72
C TYR A 18 25.78 15.04 -33.87
N ARG A 19 26.77 14.23 -34.27
CA ARG A 19 27.65 14.52 -35.41
C ARG A 19 26.86 14.73 -36.69
N SER A 20 25.91 13.86 -37.00
CA SER A 20 25.04 13.98 -38.17
C SER A 20 24.21 15.27 -38.14
N SER A 21 23.75 15.71 -36.96
CA SER A 21 22.87 16.87 -36.84
C SER A 21 23.61 18.21 -36.75
N PHE A 22 24.86 18.23 -36.27
CA PHE A 22 25.62 19.45 -36.00
C PHE A 22 26.93 19.58 -36.79
N GLY A 23 27.35 18.55 -37.53
CA GLY A 23 28.56 18.55 -38.35
C GLY A 23 29.87 18.47 -37.55
N LYS A 24 29.81 18.15 -36.26
CA LYS A 24 30.96 18.02 -35.36
C LYS A 24 30.68 17.04 -34.24
N ASP A 25 31.73 16.50 -33.64
CA ASP A 25 31.59 15.66 -32.45
C ASP A 25 31.10 16.44 -31.23
N PRO A 26 30.27 15.82 -30.37
CA PRO A 26 29.98 16.39 -29.06
C PRO A 26 31.25 16.34 -28.19
N THR A 27 31.46 17.36 -27.37
CA THR A 27 32.44 17.27 -26.27
C THR A 27 31.98 16.22 -25.25
N ASP A 28 32.87 15.69 -24.43
CA ASP A 28 32.54 14.72 -23.38
C ASP A 28 31.41 15.18 -22.45
N LEU A 29 31.41 16.47 -22.07
CA LEU A 29 30.34 17.05 -21.24
C LEU A 29 28.98 17.01 -21.95
N TRP A 30 28.93 17.45 -23.22
CA TRP A 30 27.72 17.36 -24.05
C TRP A 30 27.24 15.92 -24.19
N LEU A 31 28.13 14.97 -24.45
CA LEU A 31 27.78 13.55 -24.54
C LEU A 31 27.22 13.04 -23.20
N ALA A 32 27.86 13.41 -22.08
CA ALA A 32 27.39 13.06 -20.75
C ALA A 32 25.98 13.58 -20.46
N ALA A 33 25.69 14.83 -20.80
CA ALA A 33 24.39 15.44 -20.58
C ALA A 33 23.28 14.79 -21.42
N ILE A 34 23.53 14.51 -22.71
CA ILE A 34 22.55 13.82 -23.56
C ILE A 34 22.38 12.35 -23.18
N ALA A 35 23.45 11.67 -22.74
CA ALA A 35 23.44 10.29 -22.25
C ALA A 35 22.61 10.16 -20.96
N SER A 36 22.85 11.04 -19.98
CA SER A 36 22.03 11.12 -18.76
C SER A 36 20.56 11.42 -19.06
N ARG A 37 20.27 12.30 -20.04
CA ARG A 37 18.90 12.56 -20.48
C ARG A 37 18.29 11.38 -21.24
N ALA A 38 19.10 10.59 -21.94
CA ALA A 38 18.64 9.39 -22.63
C ALA A 38 18.36 8.24 -21.65
N GLY A 39 19.03 8.21 -20.50
CA GLY A 39 18.88 7.18 -19.47
C GLY A 39 19.97 6.09 -19.51
N THR A 40 21.07 6.30 -20.25
CA THR A 40 22.20 5.34 -20.31
C THR A 40 23.13 5.42 -19.11
N ARG A 41 22.94 6.44 -18.25
CA ARG A 41 23.76 6.72 -17.07
C ARG A 41 22.98 6.59 -15.75
N GLY A 42 21.93 5.78 -15.74
CA GLY A 42 21.07 5.55 -14.58
C GLY A 42 19.69 6.19 -14.74
N ALA A 43 19.19 6.84 -13.68
CA ALA A 43 17.91 7.54 -13.73
C ALA A 43 17.89 8.60 -14.83
N VAL A 44 16.74 8.73 -15.51
CA VAL A 44 16.57 9.67 -16.61
C VAL A 44 16.67 11.10 -16.09
N ALA A 45 17.73 11.81 -16.48
CA ALA A 45 17.89 13.20 -16.08
C ALA A 45 16.77 14.06 -16.69
N THR A 46 16.23 14.99 -15.92
CA THR A 46 15.35 16.04 -16.45
C THR A 46 16.14 16.96 -17.38
N LEU A 47 15.43 17.73 -18.21
CA LEU A 47 16.05 18.75 -19.06
C LEU A 47 16.81 19.83 -18.25
N ASN A 48 16.35 20.12 -17.02
CA ASN A 48 17.05 21.04 -16.11
C ASN A 48 18.37 20.43 -15.66
N GLN A 49 18.33 19.23 -15.09
CA GLN A 49 19.53 18.54 -14.59
C GLN A 49 20.58 18.36 -15.70
N ALA A 50 20.16 17.98 -16.91
CA ALA A 50 21.08 17.88 -18.05
C ALA A 50 21.64 19.26 -18.48
N GLY A 51 20.88 20.33 -18.31
CA GLY A 51 21.32 21.70 -18.58
C GLY A 51 22.35 22.19 -17.56
N ASP A 52 22.09 21.91 -16.29
CA ASP A 52 22.97 22.27 -15.18
C ASP A 52 24.36 21.65 -15.32
N LEU A 53 24.45 20.41 -15.81
CA LEU A 53 25.73 19.74 -16.11
C LEU A 53 26.61 20.50 -17.13
N LEU A 54 25.98 21.30 -18.00
CA LEU A 54 26.66 22.05 -19.07
C LEU A 54 26.73 23.55 -18.81
N GLY A 55 26.05 24.06 -17.78
CA GLY A 55 25.82 25.49 -17.60
C GLY A 55 24.95 26.11 -18.72
N VAL A 56 24.01 25.33 -19.29
CA VAL A 56 23.09 25.80 -20.34
C VAL A 56 21.64 25.71 -19.91
N SER A 57 20.76 26.45 -20.59
CA SER A 57 19.33 26.42 -20.26
C SER A 57 18.66 25.07 -20.59
N ARG A 58 17.61 24.75 -19.84
CA ARG A 58 16.66 23.67 -20.13
C ARG A 58 16.21 23.64 -21.59
N GLU A 59 15.89 24.82 -22.12
CA GLU A 59 15.41 24.99 -23.49
C GLU A 59 16.48 24.62 -24.51
N ARG A 60 17.75 24.91 -24.22
CA ARG A 60 18.86 24.49 -25.08
C ARG A 60 18.99 22.97 -25.15
N ILE A 61 18.88 22.26 -24.01
CA ILE A 61 18.86 20.79 -24.01
C ILE A 61 17.68 20.26 -24.83
N ARG A 62 16.48 20.83 -24.64
CA ARG A 62 15.28 20.43 -25.39
C ARG A 62 15.51 20.54 -26.90
N GLN A 63 16.08 21.65 -27.37
CA GLN A 63 16.39 21.87 -28.78
C GLN A 63 17.41 20.88 -29.32
N VAL A 64 18.47 20.59 -28.56
CA VAL A 64 19.48 19.61 -28.97
C VAL A 64 18.86 18.21 -29.08
N MET A 65 18.14 17.76 -28.04
CA MET A 65 17.46 16.46 -28.06
C MET A 65 16.51 16.36 -29.25
N ALA A 66 15.65 17.35 -29.46
CA ALA A 66 14.71 17.37 -30.59
C ALA A 66 15.41 17.32 -31.95
N ARG A 67 16.60 17.90 -32.08
CA ARG A 67 17.38 17.91 -33.33
C ARG A 67 18.13 16.60 -33.59
N ILE A 68 18.52 15.85 -32.56
CA ILE A 68 19.22 14.56 -32.73
C ILE A 68 18.27 13.38 -32.85
N THR A 69 17.06 13.45 -32.27
CA THR A 69 16.08 12.35 -32.29
C THR A 69 15.79 11.80 -33.70
N PRO A 70 15.54 12.61 -34.74
CA PRO A 70 15.28 12.07 -36.09
C PRO A 70 16.48 11.33 -36.70
N ALA A 71 17.71 11.68 -36.31
CA ALA A 71 18.89 10.92 -36.73
C ALA A 71 18.96 9.59 -36.00
N LEU A 72 18.71 9.59 -34.69
CA LEU A 72 18.71 8.39 -33.85
C LEU A 72 17.66 7.35 -34.31
N GLN A 73 16.45 7.79 -34.64
CA GLN A 73 15.36 6.92 -35.13
C GLN A 73 15.72 6.16 -36.42
N ARG A 74 16.56 6.74 -37.28
CA ARG A 74 17.01 6.09 -38.52
C ARG A 74 18.09 5.04 -38.30
N MET A 75 18.68 4.99 -37.11
CA MET A 75 19.79 4.10 -36.75
C MET A 75 19.32 2.87 -35.96
N LEU A 76 18.06 2.43 -36.18
CA LEU A 76 17.38 1.37 -35.42
C LEU A 76 18.25 0.12 -35.22
N ARG A 77 18.21 -0.45 -34.00
CA ARG A 77 19.01 -1.63 -33.63
C ARG A 77 18.16 -2.83 -33.20
N ALA A 78 18.62 -4.01 -33.62
CA ALA A 78 17.97 -5.30 -33.38
C ALA A 78 18.01 -5.77 -31.91
N GLN A 79 18.89 -5.21 -31.07
CA GLN A 79 19.07 -5.66 -29.69
C GLN A 79 17.92 -5.24 -28.74
N LEU A 80 17.19 -4.18 -29.07
CA LEU A 80 16.11 -3.64 -28.24
C LEU A 80 14.97 -4.66 -28.02
N GLY A 81 14.64 -5.45 -29.04
CA GLY A 81 13.61 -6.49 -28.93
C GLY A 81 14.01 -7.61 -27.97
N MET A 82 15.26 -8.07 -28.05
CA MET A 82 15.77 -9.09 -27.12
C MET A 82 15.81 -8.60 -25.68
N ILE A 83 16.19 -7.34 -25.45
CA ILE A 83 16.20 -6.75 -24.12
C ILE A 83 14.77 -6.58 -23.58
N ALA A 84 13.85 -6.05 -24.40
CA ALA A 84 12.43 -5.94 -24.03
C ALA A 84 11.85 -7.31 -23.65
N LEU A 85 12.12 -8.33 -24.46
CA LEU A 85 11.65 -9.70 -24.22
C LEU A 85 12.24 -10.27 -22.92
N THR A 86 13.53 -10.06 -22.70
CA THR A 86 14.22 -10.54 -21.48
C THR A 86 13.63 -9.88 -20.24
N ILE A 87 13.47 -8.55 -20.24
CA ILE A 87 12.82 -7.81 -19.15
C ILE A 87 11.39 -8.33 -18.91
N ALA A 88 10.61 -8.54 -19.98
CA ALA A 88 9.23 -8.98 -19.88
C ALA A 88 9.08 -10.36 -19.21
N GLN A 89 10.07 -11.26 -19.34
CA GLN A 89 10.09 -12.54 -18.64
C GLN A 89 10.22 -12.39 -17.11
N TYR A 90 10.83 -11.30 -16.65
CA TYR A 90 10.95 -10.99 -15.22
C TYR A 90 9.78 -10.17 -14.68
N SER A 91 8.79 -9.79 -15.51
CA SER A 91 7.64 -9.00 -15.09
C SER A 91 6.85 -9.69 -13.95
N PRO A 92 6.41 -8.95 -12.92
CA PRO A 92 6.86 -7.60 -12.56
C PRO A 92 8.33 -7.64 -12.14
N ALA A 93 9.15 -6.78 -12.77
CA ALA A 93 10.59 -6.68 -12.57
C ALA A 93 10.89 -5.47 -11.67
N ALA A 94 11.44 -5.67 -10.48
CA ALA A 94 11.74 -4.54 -9.59
C ALA A 94 12.99 -3.77 -10.07
N GLU A 95 12.97 -2.46 -9.88
CA GLU A 95 14.05 -1.56 -10.29
C GLU A 95 15.33 -1.79 -9.45
N PRO A 96 16.52 -1.48 -10.01
CA PRO A 96 16.78 -1.18 -11.42
C PRO A 96 16.70 -2.45 -12.30
N VAL A 97 16.08 -2.36 -13.47
CA VAL A 97 15.91 -3.52 -14.37
C VAL A 97 17.22 -4.07 -14.93
N GLY A 98 18.27 -3.23 -14.98
CA GLY A 98 19.62 -3.62 -15.41
C GLY A 98 20.20 -4.79 -14.62
N ARG A 99 19.77 -4.99 -13.36
CA ARG A 99 20.23 -6.13 -12.52
C ARG A 99 19.88 -7.50 -13.11
N TYR A 100 18.83 -7.58 -13.92
CA TYR A 100 18.41 -8.82 -14.59
C TYR A 100 19.17 -9.05 -15.90
N LEU A 101 19.74 -7.98 -16.48
CA LEU A 101 20.40 -7.98 -17.78
C LEU A 101 21.93 -8.05 -17.66
N ALA A 102 22.50 -7.48 -16.59
CA ALA A 102 23.92 -7.46 -16.34
C ALA A 102 24.58 -8.85 -16.28
N PRO A 103 23.97 -9.89 -15.67
CA PRO A 103 24.50 -11.25 -15.72
C PRO A 103 24.58 -11.84 -17.13
N LEU A 104 23.79 -11.31 -18.08
CA LEU A 104 23.77 -11.71 -19.48
C LEU A 104 24.70 -10.85 -20.35
N GLY A 105 25.39 -9.86 -19.76
CA GLY A 105 26.23 -8.91 -20.48
C GLY A 105 25.46 -7.93 -21.37
N LEU A 106 24.14 -7.82 -21.22
CA LEU A 106 23.29 -7.03 -22.12
C LEU A 106 23.18 -5.55 -21.72
N SER A 107 23.36 -5.23 -20.44
CA SER A 107 23.20 -3.87 -19.90
C SER A 107 23.98 -3.72 -18.60
N ARG A 108 24.28 -2.48 -18.22
CA ARG A 108 24.83 -2.14 -16.89
C ARG A 108 23.77 -2.41 -15.80
N PRO A 109 24.18 -2.78 -14.57
CA PRO A 109 23.23 -3.08 -13.49
C PRO A 109 22.37 -1.87 -13.07
N THR A 110 22.77 -0.66 -13.47
CA THR A 110 22.11 0.60 -13.12
C THR A 110 21.02 1.03 -14.10
N LEU A 111 20.78 0.31 -15.20
CA LEU A 111 19.70 0.65 -16.13
C LEU A 111 18.35 0.60 -15.42
N THR A 112 17.61 1.70 -15.46
CA THR A 112 16.24 1.75 -14.94
C THR A 112 15.23 1.40 -16.02
N GLY A 113 14.05 0.94 -15.63
CA GLY A 113 12.94 0.68 -16.54
C GLY A 113 12.50 1.96 -17.26
N GLU A 114 12.44 3.09 -16.54
CA GLU A 114 12.20 4.40 -17.16
C GLU A 114 13.28 4.75 -18.20
N GLY A 115 14.55 4.48 -17.89
CA GLY A 115 15.67 4.64 -18.81
C GLY A 115 15.46 3.84 -20.09
N PHE A 116 15.21 2.54 -19.95
CA PHE A 116 14.94 1.65 -21.08
C PHE A 116 13.75 2.12 -21.93
N LEU A 117 12.62 2.46 -21.31
CA LEU A 117 11.44 2.97 -22.03
C LEU A 117 11.73 4.29 -22.77
N ASN A 118 12.54 5.17 -22.18
CA ASN A 118 12.97 6.41 -22.83
C ASN A 118 13.91 6.15 -24.01
N LEU A 119 14.78 5.13 -23.94
CA LEU A 119 15.60 4.70 -25.08
C LEU A 119 14.72 4.21 -26.25
N LEU A 120 13.71 3.36 -25.99
CA LEU A 120 12.76 2.91 -27.01
C LEU A 120 12.08 4.10 -27.70
N LYS A 121 11.57 5.04 -26.90
CA LYS A 121 10.93 6.27 -27.39
C LYS A 121 11.86 7.11 -28.26
N LEU A 122 13.12 7.28 -27.84
CA LEU A 122 14.11 8.04 -28.58
C LEU A 122 14.47 7.38 -29.92
N THR A 123 14.45 6.05 -29.98
CA THR A 123 14.59 5.29 -31.24
C THR A 123 13.32 5.21 -32.07
N GLY A 124 12.22 5.78 -31.60
CA GLY A 124 10.96 5.82 -32.35
C GLY A 124 10.22 4.49 -32.38
N THR A 125 10.37 3.67 -31.34
CA THR A 125 9.65 2.41 -31.17
C THR A 125 9.07 2.28 -29.76
N SER A 126 8.37 1.19 -29.47
CA SER A 126 7.79 0.87 -28.17
C SER A 126 7.98 -0.61 -27.82
N ALA A 127 7.75 -0.97 -26.56
CA ALA A 127 7.73 -2.38 -26.17
C ALA A 127 6.60 -3.14 -26.90
N GLY A 128 5.41 -2.54 -27.01
CA GLY A 128 4.29 -3.13 -27.74
C GLY A 128 4.61 -3.47 -29.20
N GLU A 129 5.35 -2.60 -29.91
CA GLU A 129 5.80 -2.87 -31.29
C GLU A 129 6.82 -4.02 -31.36
N LEU A 130 7.72 -4.12 -30.38
CA LEU A 130 8.82 -5.09 -30.40
C LEU A 130 8.42 -6.48 -29.92
N ILE A 131 7.56 -6.58 -28.91
CA ILE A 131 7.24 -7.85 -28.23
C ILE A 131 5.74 -8.14 -28.13
N GLY A 132 4.88 -7.31 -28.74
CA GLY A 132 3.43 -7.50 -28.74
C GLY A 132 2.75 -7.20 -27.40
N ASP A 133 3.46 -6.60 -26.45
CA ASP A 133 2.94 -6.17 -25.15
C ASP A 133 3.72 -4.96 -24.67
N ASP A 134 3.03 -4.03 -24.01
CA ASP A 134 3.66 -2.85 -23.46
C ASP A 134 4.42 -3.17 -22.17
N LEU A 135 5.39 -2.33 -21.85
CA LEU A 135 6.09 -2.32 -20.56
C LEU A 135 5.86 -0.95 -19.91
N VAL A 136 5.49 -0.95 -18.64
CA VAL A 136 5.08 0.24 -17.89
C VAL A 136 5.86 0.31 -16.58
N ALA A 137 6.55 1.42 -16.35
CA ALA A 137 7.24 1.69 -15.10
C ALA A 137 6.27 2.32 -14.09
N VAL A 138 6.12 1.71 -12.92
CA VAL A 138 5.14 2.08 -11.89
C VAL A 138 5.65 1.65 -10.51
N ASP A 139 5.69 2.58 -9.56
CA ASP A 139 6.01 2.33 -8.14
C ASP A 139 7.29 1.49 -7.90
N GLY A 140 8.35 1.72 -8.69
CA GLY A 140 9.61 0.97 -8.56
C GLY A 140 9.60 -0.41 -9.25
N TRP A 141 8.61 -0.67 -10.09
CA TRP A 141 8.49 -1.88 -10.90
C TRP A 141 8.37 -1.55 -12.37
N LEU A 142 8.89 -2.42 -13.22
CA LEU A 142 8.56 -2.48 -14.64
C LEU A 142 7.66 -3.68 -14.88
N VAL A 143 6.46 -3.44 -15.39
CA VAL A 143 5.37 -4.42 -15.49
C VAL A 143 4.85 -4.48 -16.92
N ARG A 144 4.46 -5.67 -17.38
CA ARG A 144 3.74 -5.84 -18.65
C ARG A 144 2.38 -5.14 -18.63
N GLY A 145 1.97 -4.58 -19.75
CA GLY A 145 0.68 -3.90 -19.91
C GLY A 145 -0.49 -4.82 -19.57
N THR A 146 -0.41 -6.08 -19.98
CA THR A 146 -1.37 -7.16 -19.66
C THR A 146 -1.39 -7.60 -18.19
N GLN A 147 -0.49 -7.07 -17.35
CA GLN A 147 -0.36 -7.42 -15.94
C GLN A 147 -0.55 -6.22 -15.01
N MET A 148 -1.02 -5.07 -15.50
CA MET A 148 -1.12 -3.84 -14.71
C MET A 148 -1.93 -3.95 -13.41
N GLN A 149 -2.89 -4.87 -13.32
CA GLN A 149 -3.62 -5.20 -12.10
C GLN A 149 -2.73 -5.57 -10.91
N VAL A 150 -1.56 -6.20 -11.13
CA VAL A 150 -0.65 -6.63 -10.05
C VAL A 150 -0.03 -5.44 -9.31
N THR A 151 0.01 -4.26 -9.93
CA THR A 151 0.48 -3.01 -9.29
C THR A 151 -0.40 -2.61 -8.11
N LYS A 152 -1.67 -3.05 -8.10
CA LYS A 152 -2.63 -2.76 -7.01
C LYS A 152 -2.51 -3.75 -5.84
N SER A 153 -1.51 -4.63 -5.84
CA SER A 153 -1.33 -5.68 -4.82
C SER A 153 -1.23 -5.10 -3.41
N LEU A 154 -0.36 -4.13 -3.17
CA LEU A 154 -0.18 -3.53 -1.84
C LEU A 154 -1.44 -2.76 -1.37
N PRO A 155 -2.03 -1.86 -2.18
CA PRO A 155 -3.31 -1.24 -1.83
C PRO A 155 -4.41 -2.25 -1.49
N MET A 156 -4.50 -3.34 -2.26
CA MET A 156 -5.48 -4.40 -2.01
C MET A 156 -5.18 -5.16 -0.72
N ALA A 157 -3.93 -5.56 -0.48
CA ALA A 157 -3.50 -6.19 0.77
C ALA A 157 -3.81 -5.30 1.99
N ASN A 158 -3.57 -3.99 1.87
CA ASN A 158 -3.87 -3.03 2.91
C ASN A 158 -5.39 -2.99 3.20
N ARG A 159 -6.23 -2.89 2.16
CA ARG A 159 -7.70 -2.91 2.29
C ARG A 159 -8.23 -4.21 2.92
N GLN A 160 -7.71 -5.36 2.47
CA GLN A 160 -8.09 -6.67 2.97
C GLN A 160 -7.73 -6.82 4.46
N THR A 161 -6.51 -6.43 4.83
CA THR A 161 -6.03 -6.53 6.22
C THR A 161 -6.71 -5.53 7.16
N SER A 162 -7.15 -4.36 6.68
CA SER A 162 -8.04 -3.49 7.47
C SER A 162 -9.41 -4.12 7.69
N SER A 163 -9.90 -4.93 6.75
CA SER A 163 -11.25 -5.51 6.79
C SER A 163 -11.33 -6.84 7.55
N PHE A 164 -10.29 -7.67 7.48
CA PHE A 164 -10.25 -9.05 7.99
C PHE A 164 -9.03 -9.34 8.88
N GLY A 165 -8.19 -8.34 9.11
CA GLY A 165 -6.97 -8.45 9.91
C GLY A 165 -5.78 -9.09 9.20
N MET A 166 -6.00 -10.24 8.58
CA MET A 166 -5.01 -10.92 7.74
C MET A 166 -5.67 -11.32 6.41
N THR A 167 -4.86 -11.65 5.42
CA THR A 167 -5.34 -12.10 4.11
C THR A 167 -4.38 -13.11 3.48
N THR A 168 -4.74 -13.63 2.30
CA THR A 168 -3.92 -14.57 1.52
C THR A 168 -3.74 -14.06 0.11
N ILE A 169 -2.77 -14.61 -0.63
CA ILE A 169 -2.58 -14.28 -2.05
C ILE A 169 -3.81 -14.64 -2.86
N THR A 170 -4.45 -15.79 -2.59
CA THR A 170 -5.68 -16.21 -3.27
C THR A 170 -6.80 -15.17 -3.10
N THR A 171 -7.00 -14.65 -1.88
CA THR A 171 -8.00 -13.61 -1.62
C THR A 171 -7.67 -12.30 -2.34
N ILE A 172 -6.39 -11.90 -2.34
CA ILE A 172 -5.95 -10.68 -3.04
C ILE A 172 -6.16 -10.83 -4.55
N CYS A 173 -5.75 -11.96 -5.13
CA CYS A 173 -5.95 -12.26 -6.54
C CYS A 173 -7.43 -12.21 -6.92
N HIS A 174 -8.30 -12.87 -6.15
CA HIS A 174 -9.75 -12.84 -6.38
C HIS A 174 -10.31 -11.42 -6.33
N ALA A 175 -9.82 -10.57 -5.41
CA ALA A 175 -10.26 -9.18 -5.30
C ALA A 175 -9.71 -8.27 -6.42
N LEU A 176 -8.63 -8.67 -7.08
CA LEU A 176 -8.02 -7.97 -8.21
C LEU A 176 -8.49 -8.50 -9.57
N THR A 177 -9.17 -9.65 -9.60
CA THR A 177 -9.74 -10.22 -10.82
C THR A 177 -10.72 -9.26 -11.48
N THR A 178 -10.58 -9.11 -12.79
CA THR A 178 -11.51 -8.39 -13.66
C THR A 178 -12.14 -9.38 -14.64
N PRO A 179 -13.24 -9.01 -15.34
CA PRO A 179 -13.86 -9.91 -16.33
C PRO A 179 -12.91 -10.35 -17.45
N SER A 180 -11.91 -9.55 -17.78
CA SER A 180 -10.95 -9.81 -18.86
C SER A 180 -9.65 -10.45 -18.39
N GLU A 181 -9.28 -10.28 -17.12
CA GLU A 181 -7.93 -10.62 -16.64
C GLU A 181 -7.93 -11.12 -15.19
N SER A 182 -7.17 -12.19 -14.96
CA SER A 182 -6.85 -12.67 -13.62
C SER A 182 -5.37 -12.35 -13.31
N PRO A 183 -5.05 -11.79 -12.12
CA PRO A 183 -3.67 -11.56 -11.74
C PRO A 183 -2.92 -12.88 -11.51
N ASP A 184 -1.67 -12.94 -11.97
CA ASP A 184 -0.75 -14.04 -11.64
C ASP A 184 -0.42 -14.03 -10.14
N PRO A 185 -0.74 -15.11 -9.39
CA PRO A 185 -0.42 -15.22 -7.97
C PRO A 185 1.07 -15.05 -7.66
N ALA A 186 1.95 -15.55 -8.54
CA ALA A 186 3.40 -15.45 -8.33
C ALA A 186 3.89 -14.00 -8.47
N ALA A 187 3.33 -13.24 -9.42
CA ALA A 187 3.58 -11.81 -9.57
C ALA A 187 3.10 -11.00 -8.35
N VAL A 188 1.88 -11.24 -7.87
CA VAL A 188 1.33 -10.60 -6.66
C VAL A 188 2.21 -10.89 -5.44
N GLN A 189 2.62 -12.15 -5.26
CA GLN A 189 3.51 -12.54 -4.17
C GLN A 189 4.87 -11.85 -4.26
N ARG A 190 5.46 -11.75 -5.47
CA ARG A 190 6.75 -11.09 -5.67
C ARG A 190 6.71 -9.62 -5.25
N ILE A 191 5.65 -8.90 -5.62
CA ILE A 191 5.45 -7.50 -5.20
C ILE A 191 5.33 -7.41 -3.69
N LEU A 192 4.42 -8.18 -3.09
CA LEU A 192 4.16 -8.10 -1.65
C LEU A 192 5.34 -8.59 -0.78
N ARG A 193 6.21 -9.46 -1.29
CA ARG A 193 7.42 -9.87 -0.58
C ARG A 193 8.52 -8.80 -0.59
N ALA A 194 8.52 -7.91 -1.58
CA ALA A 194 9.46 -6.79 -1.61
C ALA A 194 9.06 -5.67 -0.64
N GLU A 195 7.79 -5.64 -0.21
CA GLU A 195 7.25 -4.58 0.64
C GLU A 195 7.65 -4.74 2.12
N PRO A 196 8.44 -3.81 2.70
CA PRO A 196 8.92 -3.92 4.08
C PRO A 196 7.82 -3.84 5.14
N THR A 197 6.63 -3.38 4.78
CA THR A 197 5.47 -3.28 5.68
C THR A 197 4.65 -4.56 5.72
N VAL A 198 4.83 -5.46 4.75
CA VAL A 198 4.11 -6.73 4.69
C VAL A 198 4.80 -7.74 5.60
N ARG A 199 4.00 -8.46 6.39
CA ARG A 199 4.44 -9.54 7.28
C ARG A 199 3.77 -10.82 6.84
N TRP A 200 4.51 -11.92 6.90
CA TRP A 200 4.11 -13.21 6.35
C TRP A 200 4.12 -14.29 7.43
N PHE A 201 3.15 -15.19 7.35
CA PHE A 201 3.09 -16.42 8.13
C PHE A 201 2.44 -17.54 7.29
N GLY A 202 3.26 -18.46 6.78
CA GLY A 202 2.81 -19.42 5.78
C GLY A 202 2.18 -18.70 4.57
N ASP A 203 0.93 -19.04 4.26
CA ASP A 203 0.15 -18.43 3.18
C ASP A 203 -0.61 -17.16 3.60
N TRP A 204 -0.57 -16.82 4.88
CA TRP A 204 -1.22 -15.64 5.44
C TRP A 204 -0.26 -14.46 5.50
N LEU A 205 -0.82 -13.27 5.33
CA LEU A 205 -0.08 -12.02 5.43
C LEU A 205 -0.91 -10.94 6.11
N TRP A 206 -0.22 -9.96 6.70
CA TRP A 206 -0.81 -8.68 7.08
C TRP A 206 0.08 -7.51 6.70
N VAL A 207 -0.53 -6.32 6.59
CA VAL A 207 0.19 -5.06 6.36
C VAL A 207 0.31 -4.34 7.70
N HIS A 208 1.55 -4.11 8.14
CA HIS A 208 1.85 -3.26 9.29
C HIS A 208 1.43 -1.82 8.99
N LYS A 209 0.62 -1.22 9.86
CA LYS A 209 0.03 0.10 9.68
C LYS A 209 -0.27 0.73 11.04
N ASP A 210 -0.62 2.01 11.05
CA ASP A 210 -1.12 2.68 12.25
C ASP A 210 -2.50 2.14 12.65
N ASP A 211 -2.59 1.59 13.86
CA ASP A 211 -3.79 0.98 14.41
C ASP A 211 -4.73 1.96 15.11
N GLN A 212 -4.37 3.25 15.20
CA GLN A 212 -5.26 4.28 15.74
C GLN A 212 -6.05 5.01 14.64
N GLY A 213 -5.75 4.76 13.37
CA GLY A 213 -6.39 5.41 12.23
C GLY A 213 -7.70 4.77 11.76
N PRO A 214 -8.43 5.43 10.83
CA PRO A 214 -9.67 4.90 10.24
C PRO A 214 -9.47 3.60 9.43
N HIS A 215 -8.23 3.28 9.09
CA HIS A 215 -7.85 2.08 8.36
C HIS A 215 -7.12 1.06 9.25
N ALA A 216 -7.27 1.18 10.56
CA ALA A 216 -6.74 0.24 11.54
C ALA A 216 -7.11 -1.21 11.21
N ASN A 217 -6.25 -2.12 11.65
CA ASN A 217 -6.45 -3.53 11.44
C ASN A 217 -7.66 -4.03 12.26
N ARG A 218 -8.68 -4.62 11.60
CA ARG A 218 -9.89 -5.09 12.31
C ARG A 218 -9.59 -6.16 13.36
N LEU A 219 -8.59 -7.01 13.16
CA LEU A 219 -8.22 -8.01 14.15
C LEU A 219 -7.62 -7.34 15.40
N VAL A 220 -6.80 -6.30 15.23
CA VAL A 220 -6.29 -5.48 16.34
C VAL A 220 -7.44 -4.85 17.11
N ASN A 221 -8.39 -4.21 16.41
CA ASN A 221 -9.56 -3.59 17.05
C ASN A 221 -10.41 -4.61 17.81
N THR A 222 -10.63 -5.79 17.21
CA THR A 222 -11.40 -6.87 17.85
C THR A 222 -10.69 -7.37 19.10
N ALA A 223 -9.38 -7.61 19.03
CA ALA A 223 -8.58 -8.03 20.18
C ALA A 223 -8.55 -6.98 21.28
N ARG A 224 -8.34 -5.70 20.95
CA ARG A 224 -8.40 -4.58 21.91
C ARG A 224 -9.75 -4.49 22.60
N SER A 225 -10.86 -4.63 21.87
CA SER A 225 -12.20 -4.63 22.47
C SER A 225 -12.44 -5.80 23.43
N ILE A 226 -11.87 -6.97 23.17
CA ILE A 226 -11.98 -8.13 24.07
C ILE A 226 -11.09 -7.92 25.31
N LEU A 227 -9.84 -7.52 25.08
CA LEU A 227 -8.83 -7.36 26.12
C LEU A 227 -9.06 -6.16 27.03
N SER A 228 -9.79 -5.13 26.59
CA SER A 228 -10.17 -4.00 27.46
C SER A 228 -11.17 -4.40 28.54
N VAL A 229 -11.94 -5.48 28.32
CA VAL A 229 -12.94 -5.96 29.28
C VAL A 229 -12.35 -7.03 30.19
N ASN A 230 -11.62 -7.98 29.62
CA ASN A 230 -11.00 -9.08 30.33
C ASN A 230 -9.64 -9.40 29.68
N SER A 231 -8.56 -9.30 30.46
CA SER A 231 -7.18 -9.51 30.01
C SER A 231 -6.39 -10.19 31.12
N PRO A 232 -5.53 -11.19 30.81
CA PRO A 232 -5.25 -11.76 29.49
C PRO A 232 -6.41 -12.63 28.93
N GLN A 233 -6.33 -13.02 27.66
CA GLN A 233 -7.25 -13.97 27.00
C GLN A 233 -6.52 -14.96 26.12
N THR A 234 -7.08 -16.17 25.97
CA THR A 234 -6.54 -17.14 25.03
C THR A 234 -6.75 -16.71 23.57
N ILE A 235 -5.84 -17.11 22.67
CA ILE A 235 -5.99 -16.86 21.23
C ILE A 235 -7.28 -17.52 20.71
N THR A 236 -7.63 -18.70 21.22
CA THR A 236 -8.88 -19.40 20.90
C THR A 236 -10.11 -18.56 21.29
N SER A 237 -10.12 -17.97 22.49
CA SER A 237 -11.22 -17.10 22.94
C SER A 237 -11.34 -15.84 22.08
N ILE A 238 -10.23 -15.23 21.69
CA ILE A 238 -10.23 -14.07 20.77
C ILE A 238 -10.74 -14.50 19.39
N HIS A 239 -10.31 -15.65 18.88
CA HIS A 239 -10.75 -16.20 17.60
C HIS A 239 -12.27 -16.48 17.60
N GLU A 240 -12.83 -17.10 18.64
CA GLU A 240 -14.27 -17.28 18.81
C GLU A 240 -15.04 -15.96 18.88
N GLY A 241 -14.47 -14.97 19.59
CA GLY A 241 -15.00 -13.60 19.65
C GLY A 241 -15.07 -12.96 18.26
N ALA A 242 -13.98 -13.04 17.50
CA ALA A 242 -13.92 -12.57 16.12
C ALA A 242 -14.92 -13.31 15.24
N GLN A 243 -15.00 -14.63 15.33
CA GLN A 243 -15.96 -15.45 14.56
C GLN A 243 -17.41 -15.00 14.79
N ARG A 244 -17.81 -14.79 16.05
CA ARG A 244 -19.16 -14.31 16.39
C ARG A 244 -19.44 -12.94 15.80
N LEU A 245 -18.52 -11.99 15.99
CA LEU A 245 -18.67 -10.61 15.51
C LEU A 245 -18.69 -10.52 13.99
N TRP A 246 -17.86 -11.32 13.31
CA TRP A 246 -17.65 -11.26 11.87
C TRP A 246 -18.74 -12.00 11.11
N LYS A 247 -19.25 -13.13 11.66
CA LYS A 247 -20.45 -13.81 11.14
C LYS A 247 -21.66 -12.89 11.13
N PHE A 248 -21.88 -12.13 12.21
CA PHE A 248 -22.94 -11.12 12.27
C PHE A 248 -22.80 -10.06 11.16
N ARG A 249 -21.56 -9.70 10.80
CA ARG A 249 -21.24 -8.74 9.74
C ARG A 249 -21.09 -9.35 8.35
N ARG A 250 -21.36 -10.66 8.18
CA ARG A 250 -21.22 -11.41 6.91
C ARG A 250 -19.81 -11.31 6.30
N LEU A 251 -18.79 -11.33 7.15
CA LEU A 251 -17.40 -11.40 6.72
C LEU A 251 -17.00 -12.87 6.60
N GLU A 252 -16.46 -13.26 5.45
CA GLU A 252 -16.20 -14.66 5.11
C GLU A 252 -14.77 -15.13 5.46
N LEU A 253 -13.83 -14.20 5.66
CA LEU A 253 -12.45 -14.52 5.95
C LEU A 253 -12.15 -14.39 7.45
N LEU A 254 -11.85 -15.51 8.09
CA LEU A 254 -11.33 -15.58 9.46
C LEU A 254 -9.98 -16.32 9.43
N PRO A 255 -8.88 -15.68 9.85
CA PRO A 255 -7.59 -16.35 9.94
C PRO A 255 -7.65 -17.51 10.96
N PRO A 256 -7.00 -18.66 10.69
CA PRO A 256 -6.94 -19.76 11.63
C PRO A 256 -6.18 -19.36 12.91
N VAL A 257 -6.41 -20.09 13.99
CA VAL A 257 -5.82 -19.83 15.32
C VAL A 257 -4.29 -19.72 15.24
N GLU A 258 -3.64 -20.56 14.43
CA GLU A 258 -2.19 -20.57 14.24
C GLU A 258 -1.69 -19.27 13.57
N ALA A 259 -2.43 -18.77 12.59
CA ALA A 259 -2.11 -17.49 11.93
C ALA A 259 -2.34 -16.31 12.88
N MET A 260 -3.41 -16.35 13.69
CA MET A 260 -3.67 -15.35 14.72
C MET A 260 -2.60 -15.35 15.81
N ARG A 261 -2.10 -16.53 16.22
CA ARG A 261 -0.97 -16.65 17.16
C ARG A 261 0.25 -15.92 16.63
N ALA A 262 0.63 -16.21 15.39
CA ALA A 262 1.77 -15.57 14.74
C ALA A 262 1.56 -14.06 14.58
N PHE A 263 0.34 -13.63 14.23
CA PHE A 263 -0.03 -12.22 14.16
C PHE A 263 0.22 -11.52 15.49
N PHE A 264 -0.39 -11.99 16.59
CA PHE A 264 -0.25 -11.36 17.90
C PHE A 264 1.20 -11.38 18.40
N GLY A 265 1.92 -12.49 18.20
CA GLY A 265 3.33 -12.60 18.62
C GLY A 265 4.29 -11.69 17.86
N ASN A 266 3.90 -11.15 16.70
CA ASN A 266 4.72 -10.22 15.91
C ASN A 266 4.16 -8.78 15.90
N HIS A 267 3.07 -8.53 16.62
CA HIS A 267 2.39 -7.24 16.62
C HIS A 267 2.81 -6.40 17.83
N PRO A 268 3.26 -5.14 17.66
CA PRO A 268 3.86 -4.36 18.74
C PRO A 268 2.88 -4.01 19.87
N GLY A 269 1.58 -4.02 19.61
CA GLY A 269 0.54 -3.71 20.61
C GLY A 269 0.18 -4.86 21.56
N PHE A 270 0.73 -6.07 21.37
CA PHE A 270 0.35 -7.24 22.15
C PHE A 270 1.59 -7.97 22.69
N ASP A 271 1.39 -8.63 23.82
CA ASP A 271 2.35 -9.55 24.42
C ASP A 271 1.70 -10.95 24.49
N VAL A 272 2.48 -11.98 24.16
CA VAL A 272 1.99 -13.36 24.03
C VAL A 272 2.84 -14.29 24.89
N ASP A 273 2.20 -14.88 25.90
CA ASP A 273 2.80 -15.91 26.77
C ASP A 273 2.08 -17.25 26.54
N GLY A 274 2.72 -18.15 25.78
CA GLY A 274 2.13 -19.41 25.36
C GLY A 274 0.88 -19.20 24.49
N ASP A 275 -0.30 -19.41 25.08
CA ASP A 275 -1.61 -19.21 24.44
C ASP A 275 -2.35 -17.95 24.90
N GLN A 276 -1.81 -17.25 25.90
CA GLN A 276 -2.41 -16.05 26.45
C GLN A 276 -1.91 -14.82 25.71
N VAL A 277 -2.84 -13.96 25.32
CA VAL A 277 -2.59 -12.65 24.74
C VAL A 277 -3.01 -11.59 25.74
N ARG A 278 -2.17 -10.57 25.91
CA ARG A 278 -2.50 -9.35 26.64
C ARG A 278 -2.15 -8.13 25.81
N ALA A 279 -2.83 -7.02 26.07
CA ALA A 279 -2.41 -5.73 25.54
C ALA A 279 -1.12 -5.29 26.26
N LEU A 280 -0.17 -4.75 25.50
CA LEU A 280 1.09 -4.25 26.06
C LEU A 280 0.83 -3.00 26.92
N GLU A 281 -0.04 -2.12 26.44
CA GLU A 281 -0.53 -0.96 27.19
C GLU A 281 -1.88 -1.29 27.86
N PRO A 282 -2.13 -0.80 29.09
CA PRO A 282 -3.44 -0.92 29.72
C PRO A 282 -4.54 -0.32 28.84
N LEU A 283 -5.65 -1.04 28.71
CA LEU A 283 -6.80 -0.60 27.91
C LEU A 283 -7.96 -0.24 28.84
N ASP A 284 -8.56 0.93 28.61
CA ASP A 284 -9.84 1.30 29.20
C ASP A 284 -10.98 0.96 28.24
N TYR A 285 -11.95 0.14 28.70
CA TYR A 285 -13.10 -0.21 27.89
C TYR A 285 -14.05 0.96 27.65
N HIS A 286 -14.02 2.03 28.46
CA HIS A 286 -14.78 3.26 28.19
C HIS A 286 -14.24 4.04 26.99
N GLU A 287 -12.94 3.94 26.72
CA GLU A 287 -12.29 4.59 25.58
C GLU A 287 -12.30 3.70 24.33
N VAL A 288 -12.20 2.38 24.51
CA VAL A 288 -12.11 1.41 23.41
C VAL A 288 -13.48 1.03 22.85
N LEU A 289 -14.53 1.00 23.68
CA LEU A 289 -15.87 0.56 23.29
C LEU A 289 -16.81 1.74 23.09
N GLY A 290 -17.85 1.55 22.26
CA GLY A 290 -18.93 2.51 22.15
C GLY A 290 -19.72 2.64 23.46
N GLY A 291 -20.23 3.84 23.76
CA GLY A 291 -20.82 4.17 25.06
C GLY A 291 -21.90 3.18 25.56
N VAL A 292 -22.76 2.68 24.68
CA VAL A 292 -23.78 1.67 25.04
C VAL A 292 -23.15 0.39 25.57
N THR A 293 -22.11 -0.11 24.90
CA THR A 293 -21.42 -1.34 25.28
C THR A 293 -20.66 -1.16 26.60
N ALA A 294 -20.02 -0.01 26.80
CA ALA A 294 -19.33 0.31 28.05
C ALA A 294 -20.31 0.32 29.23
N THR A 295 -21.47 0.97 29.09
CA THR A 295 -22.54 0.98 30.12
C THR A 295 -23.04 -0.43 30.44
N MET A 296 -23.21 -1.29 29.43
CA MET A 296 -23.61 -2.68 29.66
C MET A 296 -22.56 -3.44 30.49
N ILE A 297 -21.27 -3.20 30.25
CA ILE A 297 -20.19 -3.80 31.03
C ILE A 297 -20.20 -3.28 32.47
N ASP A 298 -20.44 -1.99 32.70
CA ASP A 298 -20.57 -1.43 34.06
C ASP A 298 -21.69 -2.13 34.84
N ILE A 299 -22.84 -2.35 34.20
CA ILE A 299 -23.97 -3.06 34.79
C ILE A 299 -23.58 -4.51 35.12
N LEU A 300 -22.87 -5.19 34.23
CA LEU A 300 -22.42 -6.57 34.45
C LEU A 300 -21.38 -6.66 35.57
N LYS A 301 -20.42 -5.73 35.63
CA LYS A 301 -19.38 -5.67 36.67
C LYS A 301 -19.93 -5.27 38.04
N SER A 302 -20.98 -4.45 38.08
CA SER A 302 -21.67 -4.07 39.33
C SER A 302 -22.71 -5.09 39.80
N SER A 303 -23.02 -6.10 38.98
CA SER A 303 -23.96 -7.17 39.34
C SER A 303 -23.29 -8.20 40.27
N PRO A 304 -23.93 -8.63 41.38
CA PRO A 304 -23.38 -9.59 42.34
C PRO A 304 -23.08 -11.01 41.80
N LEU A 305 -23.36 -11.28 40.53
CA LEU A 305 -23.08 -12.56 39.85
C LEU A 305 -21.66 -12.64 39.27
N SER A 306 -20.94 -11.53 39.23
CA SER A 306 -19.53 -11.43 38.81
C SER A 306 -18.67 -11.63 40.04
N GLY A 307 -18.18 -12.86 40.26
CA GLY A 307 -17.65 -13.36 41.53
C GLY A 307 -16.34 -12.76 42.05
N ASP A 308 -16.33 -11.46 42.38
CA ASP A 308 -15.41 -10.85 43.34
C ASP A 308 -16.22 -10.25 44.50
N GLY A 309 -16.84 -11.12 45.29
CA GLY A 309 -17.47 -10.74 46.55
C GLY A 309 -16.44 -10.80 47.69
N PRO A 310 -16.25 -9.74 48.50
CA PRO A 310 -15.44 -9.84 49.72
C PRO A 310 -16.11 -10.81 50.71
N PRO A 311 -15.33 -11.43 51.63
CA PRO A 311 -15.89 -12.40 52.55
C PRO A 311 -16.95 -11.73 53.42
N LEU A 312 -18.12 -12.39 53.52
CA LEU A 312 -19.18 -12.02 54.44
C LEU A 312 -18.62 -11.87 55.87
N ALA A 313 -18.59 -10.64 56.36
CA ALA A 313 -18.41 -10.36 57.78
C ALA A 313 -19.44 -9.32 58.26
N ALA A 314 -20.32 -9.82 59.13
CA ALA A 314 -20.93 -9.15 60.28
C ALA A 314 -21.83 -7.92 60.08
N ARG A 315 -23.14 -8.20 60.14
CA ARG A 315 -24.16 -7.58 61.01
C ARG A 315 -23.91 -6.14 61.49
N GLY A 316 -24.85 -5.26 61.14
CA GLY A 316 -25.10 -4.02 61.88
C GLY A 316 -26.35 -3.28 61.38
N VAL A 317 -27.52 -3.61 61.91
CA VAL A 317 -28.72 -2.75 61.84
C VAL A 317 -28.53 -1.60 62.84
N PRO A 318 -28.90 -0.35 62.49
CA PRO A 318 -29.94 0.28 63.27
C PRO A 318 -31.03 1.00 62.45
N ARG A 319 -32.17 1.15 63.11
CA ARG A 319 -33.48 1.60 62.65
C ARG A 319 -33.60 3.14 62.48
N SER A 320 -34.44 3.51 61.50
CA SER A 320 -35.47 4.58 61.47
C SER A 320 -35.17 6.02 61.96
N ARG A 321 -35.53 7.04 61.15
CA ARG A 321 -36.80 7.82 61.28
C ARG A 321 -36.85 9.07 60.36
N ASN A 322 -38.07 9.32 59.87
CA ASN A 322 -38.73 10.62 59.62
C ASN A 322 -38.29 11.57 58.46
N ARG A 323 -39.19 11.68 57.47
CA ARG A 323 -39.63 12.94 56.80
C ARG A 323 -40.41 13.84 57.82
N PRO A 324 -40.86 15.10 57.58
CA PRO A 324 -41.19 15.77 56.29
C PRO A 324 -41.01 17.34 56.21
N GLY A 325 -41.39 17.93 55.07
CA GLY A 325 -41.67 19.38 54.84
C GLY A 325 -41.38 19.75 53.37
N HIS A 326 -42.29 20.03 52.43
CA HIS A 326 -43.56 20.78 52.29
C HIS A 326 -43.34 22.22 51.71
N ILE A 327 -44.04 22.52 50.58
CA ILE A 327 -44.45 23.85 50.04
C ILE A 327 -43.34 24.63 49.26
N ASP A 328 -43.50 25.33 48.12
CA ASP A 328 -44.61 25.94 47.33
C ASP A 328 -44.18 26.07 45.84
N ARG A 329 -45.04 25.82 44.84
CA ARG A 329 -45.86 26.76 44.01
C ARG A 329 -45.17 27.65 42.94
N MET A 330 -45.81 27.58 41.75
CA MET A 330 -46.21 28.64 40.80
C MET A 330 -45.44 28.87 39.47
N ASP A 331 -46.10 28.37 38.42
CA ASP A 331 -46.44 28.97 37.12
C ASP A 331 -45.83 30.31 36.68
N HIS A 332 -45.29 30.36 35.45
CA HIS A 332 -45.90 31.11 34.33
C HIS A 332 -45.17 30.92 32.97
N LEU A 333 -45.93 30.38 32.00
CA LEU A 333 -46.20 30.81 30.61
C LEU A 333 -45.14 31.43 29.65
N ARG A 334 -45.36 31.07 28.36
CA ARG A 334 -44.90 31.61 27.04
C ARG A 334 -43.68 30.89 26.45
N GLY A 335 -43.69 30.22 25.29
CA GLY A 335 -44.58 30.24 24.13
C GLY A 335 -44.03 31.15 23.03
N VAL A 336 -43.33 30.59 22.03
CA VAL A 336 -43.16 31.14 20.66
C VAL A 336 -42.86 29.98 19.69
N ASP A 337 -43.75 29.83 18.71
CA ASP A 337 -43.61 29.01 17.49
C ASP A 337 -42.62 29.65 16.49
N ALA A 338 -41.93 28.81 15.70
CA ALA A 338 -41.40 29.23 14.41
C ALA A 338 -41.31 28.03 13.43
N GLU A 339 -42.30 27.95 12.54
CA GLU A 339 -42.23 27.26 11.25
C GLU A 339 -41.24 27.97 10.32
N VAL A 340 -40.37 27.22 9.62
CA VAL A 340 -39.81 27.64 8.32
C VAL A 340 -39.75 26.44 7.37
N ARG A 341 -40.39 26.61 6.20
CA ARG A 341 -40.45 25.71 5.03
C ARG A 341 -39.10 25.57 4.31
N PRO A 342 -38.86 24.48 3.54
CA PRO A 342 -37.88 24.49 2.47
C PRO A 342 -38.54 24.65 1.09
N GLU A 343 -38.05 25.62 0.32
CA GLU A 343 -38.31 25.80 -1.12
C GLU A 343 -37.58 24.75 -1.97
N ARG A 344 -38.25 24.33 -3.05
CA ARG A 344 -37.70 23.58 -4.18
C ARG A 344 -37.32 24.55 -5.31
N LEU A 345 -36.42 24.06 -6.17
CA LEU A 345 -36.13 24.37 -7.59
C LEU A 345 -34.64 24.72 -7.72
N GLY A 346 -33.85 24.16 -8.63
CA GLY A 346 -34.06 23.25 -9.75
C GLY A 346 -32.79 23.33 -10.60
N ALA A 347 -32.42 22.26 -11.32
CA ALA A 347 -31.43 22.36 -12.39
C ALA A 347 -31.66 21.27 -13.43
N SER A 348 -32.05 21.73 -14.62
CA SER A 348 -32.16 20.98 -15.86
C SER A 348 -30.79 20.79 -16.51
N ARG A 349 -30.64 19.62 -17.15
CA ARG A 349 -29.89 19.28 -18.37
C ARG A 349 -28.83 20.26 -18.90
N GLN A 350 -27.62 19.72 -19.11
CA GLN A 350 -27.01 19.60 -20.44
C GLN A 350 -26.46 18.19 -20.60
#